data_AF-A0A525WF93-F1
#
_entry.id   AF-A0A525WF93-F1
#
_cell.length_a   1.000
_cell.length_b   1.000
_cell.length_c   1.000
_cell.angle_alpha   90.00
_cell.angle_beta   90.00
_cell.angle_gamma   90.00
#
_symmetry.space_group_name_H-M   'P 1'
#
loop_
_entity.id
_entity.type
_entity.pdbx_description
1 polymer ?
#
loop_
_entity_poly.entity_id
_entity_poly.type
_entity_poly.pdbx_seq_one_letter_code
_entity_poly.pdbx_strand_id
1 'polypeptide(L)'
;MGAGPLLSRVGLHRAEACGPWCDGDFRSDPTANLEHGKKVIFDATASRRVYRDVARAAIPRFIEVAVECPLATCMERDKKGTYRKGQSGESHTVPGLQFPYEEPVNPDLRIDSTTLLSTDAAGQIRDLVNAKFL
;
A
#
# COMPACT_ATOMS: atom_id res chain seq x y z
N MET A 1 -23.11 8.91 9.09
CA MET A 1 -21.99 9.70 8.52
C MET A 1 -20.88 8.71 8.21
N GLY A 2 -20.79 8.25 6.97
CA GLY A 2 -19.84 7.19 6.60
C GLY A 2 -18.47 7.77 6.30
N ALA A 3 -17.41 7.13 6.80
CA ALA A 3 -16.06 7.39 6.31
C ALA A 3 -16.01 7.03 4.82
N GLY A 4 -15.51 7.95 3.98
CA GLY A 4 -15.25 7.66 2.58
C GLY A 4 -14.07 6.68 2.45
N PRO A 5 -14.00 5.88 1.37
CA PRO A 5 -13.04 4.80 1.28
C PRO A 5 -11.59 5.30 1.44
N LEU A 6 -10.88 4.69 2.40
CA LEU A 6 -9.50 5.00 2.72
C LEU A 6 -8.53 4.24 1.81
N LEU A 7 -7.65 4.95 1.11
CA LEU A 7 -6.70 4.34 0.17
C LEU A 7 -5.35 4.06 0.84
N SER A 8 -5.23 2.94 1.56
CA SER A 8 -3.97 2.58 2.21
C SER A 8 -2.90 2.09 1.22
N ARG A 9 -1.67 2.60 1.35
CA ARG A 9 -0.48 2.06 0.65
C ARG A 9 0.39 1.28 1.62
N VAL A 10 0.72 0.04 1.26
CA VAL A 10 1.42 -0.91 2.14
C VAL A 10 2.87 -1.14 1.72
N GLY A 11 3.77 -0.82 2.65
CA GLY A 11 4.48 -1.89 3.34
C GLY A 11 5.47 -2.76 2.54
N LEU A 12 6.55 -2.15 2.06
CA LEU A 12 7.90 -2.75 2.19
C LEU A 12 8.38 -3.90 1.22
N HIS A 13 9.00 -3.49 0.09
CA HIS A 13 10.00 -4.05 -0.88
C HIS A 13 10.30 -3.12 -2.11
N ARG A 14 11.52 -2.55 -2.31
CA ARG A 14 11.91 -1.86 -3.59
C ARG A 14 12.58 -2.89 -4.48
N ALA A 15 11.91 -3.30 -5.55
CA ALA A 15 12.59 -3.87 -6.70
C ALA A 15 13.11 -2.71 -7.57
N GLU A 16 14.34 -2.83 -8.07
CA GLU A 16 14.68 -2.16 -9.32
C GLU A 16 14.22 -3.06 -10.47
N ALA A 17 13.82 -2.44 -11.58
CA ALA A 17 12.98 -3.01 -12.63
C ALA A 17 11.51 -3.25 -12.24
N CYS A 18 10.63 -2.91 -13.19
CA CYS A 18 9.23 -3.28 -13.22
C CYS A 18 9.14 -4.80 -13.50
N GLY A 19 9.20 -5.61 -12.44
CA GLY A 19 9.03 -7.07 -12.53
C GLY A 19 7.58 -7.50 -12.82
N PRO A 20 7.32 -8.81 -13.04
CA PRO A 20 6.04 -9.35 -13.53
C PRO A 20 4.82 -9.14 -12.59
N TRP A 21 5.03 -8.55 -11.41
CA TRP A 21 4.00 -8.21 -10.43
C TRP A 21 2.98 -7.17 -10.92
N CYS A 22 3.33 -6.34 -11.90
CA CYS A 22 2.43 -5.31 -12.44
C CYS A 22 1.29 -5.88 -13.31
N ASP A 23 1.47 -7.07 -13.90
CA ASP A 23 0.53 -7.65 -14.88
C ASP A 23 -0.48 -8.63 -14.27
N GLY A 24 -0.59 -8.65 -12.93
CA GLY A 24 -1.60 -9.42 -12.21
C GLY A 24 -1.29 -10.90 -11.97
N ASP A 25 -0.10 -11.39 -12.35
CA ASP A 25 0.32 -12.77 -12.06
C ASP A 25 0.87 -12.92 -10.64
N PHE A 26 -0.05 -12.98 -9.68
CA PHE A 26 0.20 -13.21 -8.25
C PHE A 26 0.74 -14.63 -7.93
N ARG A 27 1.24 -15.35 -8.94
CA ARG A 27 1.86 -16.68 -8.84
C ARG A 27 3.38 -16.64 -8.65
N SER A 28 4.02 -15.48 -8.87
CA SER A 28 5.45 -15.33 -8.59
C SER A 28 5.70 -15.37 -7.08
N ASP A 29 6.77 -16.04 -6.67
CA ASP A 29 7.11 -16.25 -5.27
C ASP A 29 7.32 -14.90 -4.55
N PRO A 30 6.53 -14.55 -3.51
CA PRO A 30 6.68 -13.31 -2.75
C PRO A 30 8.01 -13.22 -2.00
N THR A 31 8.74 -14.34 -1.85
CA THR A 31 10.06 -14.39 -1.23
C THR A 31 11.21 -14.20 -2.22
N ALA A 32 10.95 -14.18 -3.54
CA ALA A 32 11.98 -14.09 -4.59
C ALA A 32 12.90 -12.86 -4.53
N ASN A 33 12.51 -11.82 -3.78
CA ASN A 33 13.35 -10.64 -3.56
C ASN A 33 13.99 -10.56 -2.15
N LEU A 34 13.73 -11.53 -1.26
CA LEU A 34 14.17 -11.53 0.15
C LEU A 34 15.61 -12.01 0.37
N GLU A 35 16.40 -12.15 -0.70
CA GLU A 35 17.78 -12.60 -0.63
C GLU A 35 18.68 -11.60 0.13
N HIS A 36 19.57 -12.16 0.97
CA HIS A 36 20.66 -11.46 1.67
C HIS A 36 20.26 -10.40 2.72
N GLY A 37 19.16 -10.60 3.46
CA GLY A 37 18.89 -9.85 4.70
C GLY A 37 18.70 -8.33 4.54
N LYS A 38 18.36 -7.89 3.33
CA LYS A 38 18.14 -6.48 2.98
C LYS A 38 16.86 -5.93 3.62
N LYS A 39 16.82 -4.61 3.81
CA LYS A 39 15.59 -3.84 4.12
C LYS A 39 15.02 -3.26 2.83
N VAL A 40 13.72 -2.98 2.85
CA VAL A 40 12.81 -3.38 1.75
C VAL A 40 11.64 -2.35 1.75
N ILE A 41 11.38 -1.53 0.69
CA ILE A 41 10.29 -0.47 0.62
C ILE A 41 9.36 -0.54 -0.63
N PHE A 42 8.06 -0.88 -0.46
CA PHE A 42 7.00 -1.15 -1.47
C PHE A 42 5.81 -0.26 -1.13
N ASP A 43 5.06 0.21 -2.12
CA ASP A 43 3.96 1.16 -1.93
C ASP A 43 2.70 0.79 -2.73
N ALA A 44 2.38 -0.51 -2.80
CA ALA A 44 1.18 -0.96 -3.48
C ALA A 44 -0.11 -0.47 -2.80
N THR A 45 -1.11 -0.12 -3.63
CA THR A 45 -2.49 0.14 -3.17
C THR A 45 -3.08 -1.07 -2.46
N ALA A 46 -2.67 -2.30 -2.85
CA ALA A 46 -3.03 -3.55 -2.17
C ALA A 46 -4.52 -3.64 -1.76
N SER A 47 -5.42 -3.27 -2.69
CA SER A 47 -6.81 -2.93 -2.38
C SER A 47 -7.67 -4.09 -1.89
N ARG A 48 -7.26 -5.35 -2.11
CA ARG A 48 -7.90 -6.54 -1.55
C ARG A 48 -7.08 -7.10 -0.41
N ARG A 49 -7.75 -7.49 0.67
CA ARG A 49 -7.19 -8.12 1.86
C ARG A 49 -6.39 -9.37 1.53
N VAL A 50 -6.89 -10.21 0.63
CA VAL A 50 -6.24 -11.49 0.27
C VAL A 50 -4.78 -11.32 -0.17
N TYR A 51 -4.44 -10.22 -0.87
CA TYR A 51 -3.06 -9.96 -1.27
C TYR A 51 -2.16 -9.63 -0.08
N ARG A 52 -2.68 -8.90 0.90
CA ARG A 52 -1.98 -8.53 2.14
C ARG A 52 -1.85 -9.72 3.09
N ASP A 53 -2.86 -10.59 3.12
CA ASP A 53 -2.84 -11.82 3.92
C ASP A 53 -1.82 -12.83 3.36
N VAL A 54 -1.71 -12.99 2.04
CA VAL A 54 -0.65 -13.81 1.43
C VAL A 54 0.74 -13.22 1.66
N ALA A 55 0.91 -11.89 1.53
CA ALA A 55 2.18 -11.23 1.84
C ALA A 55 2.58 -11.46 3.31
N ARG A 56 1.65 -11.29 4.26
CA ARG A 56 1.87 -11.54 5.70
C ARG A 56 2.20 -13.00 6.01
N ALA A 57 1.62 -13.95 5.28
CA ALA A 57 1.87 -15.38 5.47
C ALA A 57 3.22 -15.84 4.90
N ALA A 58 3.68 -15.24 3.80
CA ALA A 58 4.88 -15.69 3.10
C ALA A 58 6.16 -14.89 3.44
N ILE A 59 6.04 -13.63 3.88
CA ILE A 59 7.20 -12.77 4.16
C ILE A 59 7.58 -12.86 5.65
N PRO A 60 8.73 -13.47 6.03
CA PRO A 60 9.24 -13.40 7.39
C PRO A 60 9.59 -11.95 7.76
N ARG A 61 9.30 -11.55 9.02
CA ARG A 61 9.55 -10.19 9.54
C ARG A 61 8.84 -9.08 8.72
N PHE A 62 7.58 -9.32 8.36
CA PHE A 62 6.70 -8.38 7.68
C PHE A 62 6.11 -7.30 8.63
N ILE A 63 5.81 -6.11 8.08
CA ILE A 63 5.07 -5.02 8.74
C ILE A 63 4.02 -4.46 7.75
N GLU A 64 2.75 -4.48 8.15
CA GLU A 64 1.65 -3.84 7.39
C GLU A 64 1.46 -2.39 7.87
N VAL A 65 1.80 -1.41 7.03
CA VAL A 65 1.51 0.02 7.30
C VAL A 65 0.32 0.46 6.46
N ALA A 66 -0.74 0.96 7.11
CA ALA A 66 -1.92 1.52 6.46
C ALA A 66 -1.78 3.06 6.35
N VAL A 67 -1.43 3.56 5.17
CA VAL A 67 -1.36 5.01 4.90
C VAL A 67 -2.72 5.57 4.47
N GLU A 68 -3.52 6.00 5.43
CA GLU A 68 -4.91 6.41 5.25
C GLU A 68 -5.03 7.79 4.58
N CYS A 69 -6.01 7.90 3.68
CA CYS A 69 -6.40 9.14 3.02
C CYS A 69 -7.83 8.99 2.48
N PRO A 70 -8.75 9.93 2.75
CA PRO A 70 -10.08 9.91 2.13
C PRO A 70 -9.98 10.00 0.61
N LEU A 71 -10.76 9.18 -0.10
CA LEU A 71 -10.79 9.17 -1.57
C LEU A 71 -10.97 10.58 -2.19
N ALA A 72 -11.84 11.42 -1.63
CA ALA A 72 -12.05 12.79 -2.13
C ALA A 72 -10.73 13.60 -2.15
N THR A 73 -9.94 13.51 -1.08
CA THR A 73 -8.61 14.13 -0.98
C THR A 73 -7.60 13.48 -1.93
N CYS A 74 -7.67 12.16 -2.17
CA CYS A 74 -6.86 11.51 -3.21
C CYS A 74 -7.20 11.98 -4.63
N MET A 75 -8.48 12.21 -4.93
CA MET A 75 -8.98 12.71 -6.21
C MET A 75 -8.64 14.18 -6.43
N GLU A 76 -8.73 15.01 -5.38
CA GLU A 76 -8.29 16.41 -5.41
C GLU A 76 -6.77 16.50 -5.68
N ARG A 77 -5.99 15.66 -5.00
CA ARG A 77 -4.52 15.61 -5.14
C ARG A 77 -4.03 14.97 -6.45
N ASP A 78 -4.89 14.50 -7.37
CA ASP A 78 -4.60 13.54 -8.47
C ASP A 78 -3.43 13.91 -9.42
N LYS A 79 -2.19 13.79 -8.92
CA LYS A 79 -0.94 14.14 -9.62
C LYS A 79 -0.68 13.30 -10.88
N LYS A 80 -1.31 12.12 -10.97
CA LYS A 80 -1.13 11.17 -12.09
C LYS A 80 -2.30 11.20 -13.09
N GLY A 81 -3.37 11.95 -12.80
CA GLY A 81 -4.60 11.93 -13.61
C GLY A 81 -5.37 10.60 -13.54
N THR A 82 -5.06 9.73 -12.57
CA THR A 82 -5.60 8.37 -12.48
C THR A 82 -7.10 8.40 -12.18
N TYR A 83 -7.54 9.27 -11.27
CA TYR A 83 -8.97 9.40 -10.94
C TYR A 83 -9.72 10.10 -12.07
N ARG A 84 -9.12 11.11 -12.71
CA ARG A 84 -9.69 11.76 -13.90
C ARG A 84 -9.96 10.76 -15.03
N LYS A 85 -9.00 9.87 -15.32
CA LYS A 85 -9.16 8.77 -16.30
C LYS A 85 -10.21 7.74 -15.86
N GLY A 86 -10.29 7.47 -14.56
CA GLY A 86 -11.35 6.63 -13.98
C GLY A 86 -12.74 7.21 -14.18
N GLN A 87 -12.90 8.52 -14.07
CA GLN A 87 -14.18 9.22 -14.25
C GLN A 87 -14.57 9.40 -15.72
N SER A 88 -13.61 9.62 -16.62
CA SER A 88 -13.87 9.73 -18.06
C SER A 88 -14.15 8.39 -18.76
N GLY A 89 -13.95 7.27 -18.06
CA GLY A 89 -14.05 5.92 -18.64
C GLY A 89 -12.83 5.52 -19.48
N GLU A 90 -11.74 6.29 -19.45
CA GLU A 90 -10.46 5.91 -20.09
C GLU A 90 -9.73 4.82 -19.29
N SER A 91 -10.05 4.68 -18.00
CA SER A 91 -9.61 3.57 -17.15
C SER A 91 -10.79 3.00 -16.38
N HIS A 92 -10.88 1.66 -16.31
CA HIS A 92 -11.97 0.97 -15.61
C HIS A 92 -11.53 0.29 -14.31
N THR A 93 -10.23 0.30 -13.99
CA THR A 93 -9.63 -0.48 -12.90
C THR A 93 -9.16 0.36 -11.71
N VAL A 94 -9.67 1.60 -11.56
CA VAL A 94 -9.21 2.53 -10.52
C VAL A 94 -9.75 2.11 -9.14
N PRO A 95 -8.89 1.77 -8.16
CA PRO A 95 -9.32 1.43 -6.81
C PRO A 95 -9.98 2.63 -6.13
N GLY A 96 -11.06 2.38 -5.39
CA GLY A 96 -11.89 3.42 -4.76
C GLY A 96 -12.98 4.00 -5.68
N LEU A 97 -12.86 3.88 -7.01
CA LEU A 97 -13.92 4.27 -7.95
C LEU A 97 -14.74 3.05 -8.41
N GLN A 98 -14.19 2.23 -9.31
CA GLN A 98 -14.88 1.06 -9.86
C GLN A 98 -14.66 -0.20 -9.03
N PHE A 99 -13.53 -0.28 -8.32
CA PHE A 99 -13.17 -1.43 -7.49
C PHE A 99 -13.13 -1.03 -6.02
N PRO A 100 -13.72 -1.82 -5.10
CA PRO A 100 -13.72 -1.52 -3.68
C PRO A 100 -12.30 -1.53 -3.09
N TYR A 101 -12.13 -0.77 -2.02
CA TYR A 101 -10.96 -0.85 -1.16
C TYR A 101 -11.33 -1.59 0.12
N GLU A 102 -10.69 -2.73 0.38
CA GLU A 102 -10.86 -3.52 1.59
C GLU A 102 -9.85 -3.06 2.64
N GLU A 103 -10.32 -2.29 3.63
CA GLU A 103 -9.45 -1.71 4.67
C GLU A 103 -8.66 -2.77 5.47
N PRO A 104 -7.39 -2.50 5.82
CA PRO A 104 -6.66 -3.27 6.83
C PRO A 104 -7.43 -3.29 8.14
N VAL A 105 -7.66 -4.47 8.72
CA VAL A 105 -8.31 -4.59 10.04
C VAL A 105 -7.30 -4.38 11.16
N ASN A 106 -6.15 -5.06 11.09
CA ASN A 106 -5.10 -5.00 12.10
C ASN A 106 -3.73 -4.75 11.46
N PRO A 107 -3.52 -3.59 10.81
CA PRO A 107 -2.19 -3.16 10.38
C PRO A 107 -1.33 -2.88 11.62
N ASP A 108 -0.01 -3.00 11.46
CA ASP A 108 0.96 -2.74 12.52
C ASP A 108 1.14 -1.24 12.80
N LEU A 109 0.80 -0.39 11.83
CA LEU A 109 0.77 1.07 11.97
C LEU A 109 -0.32 1.65 11.06
N ARG A 110 -1.07 2.64 11.56
CA ARG A 110 -1.95 3.51 10.75
C ARG A 110 -1.34 4.90 10.68
N ILE A 111 -1.38 5.52 9.50
CA ILE A 111 -0.81 6.84 9.23
C ILE A 111 -1.87 7.66 8.48
N ASP A 112 -2.42 8.69 9.11
CA ASP A 112 -3.28 9.65 8.42
C ASP A 112 -2.45 10.65 7.61
N SER A 113 -2.47 10.51 6.28
CA SER A 113 -1.76 11.37 5.33
C SER A 113 -2.49 12.70 5.01
N THR A 114 -3.56 13.01 5.74
CA THR A 114 -4.19 14.34 5.73
C THR A 114 -3.63 15.25 6.83
N THR A 115 -3.18 14.68 7.95
CA THR A 115 -2.67 15.43 9.12
C THR A 115 -1.18 15.26 9.37
N LEU A 116 -0.57 14.11 9.02
CA LEU A 116 0.84 13.84 9.31
C LEU A 116 1.77 14.20 8.12
N LEU A 117 2.90 14.83 8.41
CA LEU A 117 3.96 15.06 7.42
C LEU A 117 4.67 13.75 7.04
N SER A 118 5.15 13.66 5.81
CA SER A 118 5.85 12.46 5.31
C SER A 118 7.15 12.15 6.06
N THR A 119 7.82 13.17 6.63
CA THR A 119 9.00 13.01 7.50
C THR A 119 8.65 12.29 8.80
N ASP A 120 7.52 12.66 9.40
CA ASP A 120 7.11 12.19 10.72
C ASP A 120 6.51 10.78 10.60
N ALA A 121 5.75 10.55 9.52
CA ALA A 121 5.33 9.24 9.06
C ALA A 121 6.52 8.27 8.88
N ALA A 122 7.58 8.72 8.20
CA ALA A 122 8.79 7.91 8.03
C ALA A 122 9.53 7.66 9.36
N GLY A 123 9.51 8.62 10.30
CA GLY A 123 9.99 8.46 11.67
C GLY A 123 9.25 7.33 12.40
N GLN A 124 7.91 7.37 12.42
CA GLN A 124 7.09 6.34 13.08
C GLN A 124 7.33 4.94 12.48
N ILE A 125 7.46 4.82 11.15
CA ILE A 125 7.77 3.55 10.47
C ILE A 125 9.15 3.03 10.91
N ARG A 126 10.17 3.90 10.92
CA ARG A 126 11.53 3.54 11.37
C ARG A 126 11.53 3.06 12.82
N ASP A 127 10.82 3.76 13.70
CA ASP A 127 10.83 3.47 15.13
C ASP A 127 10.09 2.15 15.43
N LEU A 128 9.01 1.86 14.69
CA LEU A 128 8.35 0.55 14.69
C LEU A 128 9.26 -0.58 14.17
N VAL A 129 9.97 -0.35 13.07
CA VAL A 129 10.94 -1.32 12.51
C VAL A 129 12.02 -1.63 13.54
N ASN A 130 12.53 -0.63 14.25
CA ASN A 130 13.50 -0.85 15.32
C ASN A 130 12.86 -1.70 16.44
N ALA A 131 11.74 -1.23 17.03
CA ALA A 131 11.11 -1.87 18.19
C ALA A 131 10.65 -3.33 17.96
N LYS A 132 10.31 -3.71 16.73
CA LYS A 132 9.92 -5.10 16.41
C LYS A 132 11.08 -6.04 16.11
N PHE A 133 12.20 -5.53 15.61
CA PHE A 133 13.14 -6.33 14.82
C PHE A 133 14.63 -6.13 15.14
N LEU A 134 14.99 -5.17 15.99
CA LEU A 134 16.36 -4.86 16.42
C LEU A 134 16.45 -4.75 17.94
#